data_AF-A0A7I0J716-F1
#
_entry.id   AF-A0A7I0J716-F1
#
_cell.length_a   1.000
_cell.length_b   1.000
_cell.length_c   1.000
_cell.angle_alpha   90.00
_cell.angle_beta   90.00
_cell.angle_gamma   90.00
#
_symmetry.space_group_name_H-M   'P 1'
#
loop_
_entity.id
_entity.type
_entity.pdbx_description
1 polymer ?
#
loop_
_entity_poly.entity_id
_entity_poly.type
_entity_poly.pdbx_seq_one_letter_code
_entity_poly.pdbx_strand_id
1 'polypeptide(L)'
;PISASETLGSRWAFRDLLETGAAGIVMLDISWCGGLSEARKIASMAEAWRLPVAPHDCTGPVVLAASTHLSLNAPNALVQESVRAFYRTWYRDLVTALSVVRDGMIT
;
A
#
# COMPACT_ATOMS: atom_id res chain seq x y z
N PRO A 1 10.98 13.36 1.66
CA PRO A 1 10.77 12.73 2.98
C PRO A 1 11.24 11.26 2.92
N ILE A 2 11.63 10.64 4.04
CA ILE A 2 11.92 9.20 4.08
C ILE A 2 10.60 8.44 3.92
N SER A 3 10.58 7.43 3.06
CA SER A 3 9.48 6.47 2.95
C SER A 3 9.91 5.13 3.53
N ALA A 4 9.15 4.62 4.49
CA ALA A 4 9.50 3.40 5.22
C ALA A 4 8.22 2.70 5.75
N SER A 5 8.12 1.37 5.75
CA SER A 5 8.92 0.45 4.92
C SER A 5 8.10 -0.79 4.58
N GLU A 6 8.17 -1.21 3.31
CA GLU A 6 7.61 -2.47 2.82
C GLU A 6 8.07 -3.69 3.64
N THR A 7 9.29 -3.63 4.21
CA THR A 7 9.92 -4.72 4.96
C THR A 7 9.39 -4.91 6.37
N LEU A 8 8.59 -3.97 6.90
CA LEU A 8 8.09 -4.04 8.28
C LEU A 8 6.80 -4.87 8.36
N GLY A 9 6.82 -5.82 9.30
CA GLY A 9 5.68 -6.67 9.62
C GLY A 9 4.90 -6.13 10.82
N SER A 10 3.56 -6.16 10.76
CA SER A 10 2.60 -5.85 11.85
C SER A 10 2.60 -4.42 12.35
N ARG A 11 1.50 -3.98 13.01
CA ARG A 11 1.38 -2.61 13.52
C ARG A 11 2.46 -2.22 14.55
N TRP A 12 3.06 -3.18 15.24
CA TRP A 12 4.05 -2.90 16.28
C TRP A 12 5.36 -2.36 15.68
N ALA A 13 5.81 -2.91 14.56
CA ALA A 13 6.98 -2.37 13.86
C ALA A 13 6.73 -0.96 13.29
N PHE A 14 5.50 -0.71 12.83
CA PHE A 14 5.11 0.64 12.38
C PHE A 14 4.98 1.64 13.53
N ARG A 15 4.52 1.21 14.72
CA ARG A 15 4.59 2.05 15.92
C ARG A 15 6.02 2.47 16.19
N ASP A 16 6.95 1.52 16.23
CA ASP A 16 8.36 1.79 16.52
C ASP A 16 8.97 2.73 15.47
N LEU A 17 8.60 2.58 14.18
CA LEU A 17 8.98 3.51 13.12
C LEU A 17 8.45 4.93 13.36
N LEU A 18 7.16 5.07 13.70
CA LEU A 18 6.52 6.37 13.94
C LEU A 18 7.12 7.09 15.15
N GLU A 19 7.49 6.36 16.19
CA GLU A 19 8.16 6.89 17.39
C GLU A 19 9.52 7.53 17.08
N THR A 20 10.20 7.12 16.00
CA THR A 20 11.46 7.76 15.58
C THR A 20 11.27 9.19 15.07
N GLY A 21 10.07 9.54 14.58
CA GLY A 21 9.81 10.80 13.89
C GLY A 21 10.55 10.98 12.56
N ALA A 22 11.25 9.95 12.05
CA ALA A 22 12.08 10.06 10.86
C ALA A 22 11.31 9.78 9.55
N ALA A 23 10.24 8.98 9.61
CA ALA A 23 9.41 8.67 8.45
C ALA A 23 8.52 9.85 8.07
N GLY A 24 8.44 10.14 6.77
CA GLY A 24 7.48 11.11 6.22
C GLY A 24 6.40 10.49 5.33
N ILE A 25 6.57 9.24 4.89
CA ILE A 25 5.55 8.45 4.19
C ILE A 25 5.61 7.04 4.75
N VAL A 26 4.47 6.53 5.21
CA VAL A 26 4.37 5.16 5.72
C VAL A 26 4.10 4.22 4.55
N MET A 27 5.13 3.51 4.10
CA MET A 27 5.02 2.50 3.04
C MET A 27 4.74 1.15 3.67
N LEU A 28 3.80 0.40 3.10
CA LEU A 28 3.45 -0.94 3.56
C LEU A 28 3.15 -1.84 2.38
N ASP A 29 3.56 -3.10 2.45
CA ASP A 29 3.07 -4.15 1.55
C ASP A 29 2.04 -4.99 2.31
N ILE A 30 0.80 -5.06 1.81
CA ILE A 30 -0.28 -5.77 2.52
C ILE A 30 0.01 -7.27 2.67
N SER A 31 0.78 -7.87 1.77
CA SER A 31 1.14 -9.28 1.80
C SER A 31 2.28 -9.57 2.79
N TRP A 32 3.07 -8.56 3.16
CA TRP A 32 4.22 -8.71 4.07
C TRP A 32 3.95 -8.13 5.46
N CYS A 33 3.06 -7.13 5.57
CA CYS A 33 2.80 -6.43 6.82
C CYS A 33 1.79 -7.12 7.74
N GLY A 34 1.24 -8.28 7.36
CA GLY A 34 0.22 -9.02 8.12
C GLY A 34 -1.21 -8.89 7.58
N GLY A 35 -1.38 -8.62 6.29
CA GLY A 35 -2.67 -8.58 5.61
C GLY A 35 -3.42 -7.26 5.78
N LEU A 36 -4.57 -7.14 5.08
CA LEU A 36 -5.49 -6.00 5.19
C LEU A 36 -5.90 -5.71 6.65
N SER A 37 -5.97 -6.74 7.48
CA SER A 37 -6.27 -6.65 8.92
C SER A 37 -5.28 -5.78 9.68
N GLU A 38 -3.98 -5.87 9.38
CA GLU A 38 -2.96 -5.01 9.98
C GLU A 38 -2.80 -3.71 9.20
N ALA A 39 -2.79 -3.77 7.86
CA ALA A 39 -2.59 -2.61 6.99
C ALA A 39 -3.59 -1.48 7.28
N ARG A 40 -4.88 -1.79 7.48
CA ARG A 40 -5.90 -0.78 7.83
C ARG A 40 -5.60 -0.07 9.16
N LYS A 41 -5.04 -0.80 10.13
CA LYS A 41 -4.72 -0.25 11.46
C LYS A 41 -3.46 0.61 11.38
N ILE A 42 -2.47 0.18 10.60
CA ILE A 42 -1.26 0.94 10.30
C ILE A 42 -1.64 2.27 9.63
N ALA A 43 -2.52 2.25 8.63
CA ALA A 43 -2.98 3.47 7.95
C ALA A 43 -3.65 4.46 8.90
N SER A 44 -4.60 3.99 9.73
CA SER A 44 -5.25 4.84 10.74
C SER A 44 -4.29 5.36 11.82
N MET A 45 -3.22 4.60 12.13
CA MET A 45 -2.19 5.03 13.08
C MET A 45 -1.31 6.13 12.47
N ALA A 46 -0.87 5.95 11.23
CA ALA A 46 -0.09 6.95 10.49
C ALA A 46 -0.85 8.27 10.35
N GLU A 47 -2.17 8.22 10.17
CA GLU A 47 -3.03 9.40 10.10
C GLU A 47 -2.97 10.26 11.37
N ALA A 48 -2.91 9.63 12.56
CA ALA A 48 -2.75 10.34 13.84
C ALA A 48 -1.39 11.08 13.96
N TRP A 49 -0.37 10.60 13.23
CA TRP A 49 0.94 11.27 13.09
C TRP A 49 0.97 12.27 11.92
N ARG A 50 -0.18 12.52 11.26
CA ARG A 50 -0.32 13.37 10.06
C ARG A 50 0.54 12.89 8.89
N LEU A 51 0.78 11.58 8.81
CA LEU A 51 1.57 10.98 7.74
C LEU A 51 0.66 10.27 6.74
N PRO A 52 0.96 10.40 5.44
CA PRO A 52 0.30 9.62 4.41
C PRO A 52 0.78 8.16 4.40
N VAL A 53 -0.06 7.28 3.84
CA VAL A 53 0.33 5.93 3.46
C VAL A 53 0.49 5.78 1.94
N ALA A 54 1.42 4.92 1.54
CA ALA A 54 1.61 4.53 0.14
C ALA A 54 1.74 3.00 0.06
N PRO A 55 0.66 2.26 -0.25
CA PRO A 55 0.73 0.81 -0.39
C PRO A 55 1.63 0.40 -1.55
N HIS A 56 2.57 -0.50 -1.25
CA HIS A 56 3.50 -1.10 -2.19
C HIS A 56 2.79 -2.13 -3.08
N ASP A 57 3.20 -2.16 -4.35
CA ASP A 57 2.92 -3.22 -5.29
C ASP A 57 4.07 -3.32 -6.32
N CYS A 58 4.73 -4.47 -6.35
CA CYS A 58 5.53 -4.92 -7.48
C CYS A 58 5.53 -6.46 -7.47
N THR A 59 4.37 -7.03 -7.14
CA THR A 59 4.25 -8.47 -6.80
C THR A 59 3.23 -9.13 -7.72
N GLY A 60 1.98 -9.30 -7.29
CA GLY A 60 0.94 -10.03 -8.01
C GLY A 60 -0.38 -9.28 -8.11
N PRO A 61 -1.27 -9.71 -9.03
CA PRO A 61 -2.50 -8.97 -9.35
C PRO A 61 -3.48 -8.87 -8.17
N VAL A 62 -3.47 -9.87 -7.27
CA VAL A 62 -4.33 -9.86 -6.07
C VAL A 62 -3.85 -8.84 -5.04
N VAL A 63 -2.53 -8.67 -4.90
CA VAL A 63 -1.94 -7.66 -4.01
C VAL A 63 -2.26 -6.27 -4.53
N LEU A 64 -2.06 -6.01 -5.83
CA LEU A 64 -2.46 -4.74 -6.45
C LEU A 64 -3.93 -4.41 -6.20
N ALA A 65 -4.85 -5.36 -6.43
CA ALA A 65 -6.28 -5.14 -6.22
C ALA A 65 -6.60 -4.82 -4.75
N ALA A 66 -6.11 -5.63 -3.82
CA ALA A 66 -6.36 -5.43 -2.40
C ALA A 66 -5.71 -4.13 -1.85
N SER A 67 -4.51 -3.77 -2.33
CA SER A 67 -3.87 -2.50 -2.01
C SER A 67 -4.68 -1.32 -2.57
N THR A 68 -5.21 -1.43 -3.79
CA THR A 68 -6.10 -0.42 -4.38
C THR A 68 -7.36 -0.23 -3.52
N HIS A 69 -7.97 -1.31 -3.03
CA HIS A 69 -9.10 -1.23 -2.09
C HIS A 69 -8.74 -0.49 -0.80
N LEU A 70 -7.55 -0.76 -0.23
CA LEU A 70 -7.07 -0.03 0.93
C LEU A 70 -6.85 1.45 0.62
N SER A 71 -6.22 1.77 -0.50
CA SER A 71 -5.96 3.14 -0.96
C SER A 71 -7.24 3.94 -1.17
N LEU A 72 -8.30 3.31 -1.70
CA LEU A 72 -9.62 3.96 -1.83
C LEU A 72 -10.35 4.13 -0.50
N ASN A 73 -10.02 3.33 0.53
CA ASN A 73 -10.63 3.39 1.85
C ASN A 73 -9.93 4.37 2.80
N ALA A 74 -8.60 4.39 2.81
CA ALA A 74 -7.80 5.14 3.77
C ALA A 74 -7.78 6.64 3.42
N PRO A 75 -8.26 7.55 4.30
CA PRO A 75 -8.28 8.99 4.03
C PRO A 75 -6.89 9.60 3.79
N ASN A 76 -5.85 8.98 4.33
CA ASN A 76 -4.46 9.40 4.21
C ASN A 76 -3.67 8.63 3.13
N ALA A 77 -4.34 7.88 2.24
CA ALA A 77 -3.67 7.28 1.10
C ALA A 77 -3.17 8.36 0.12
N LEU A 78 -1.88 8.31 -0.23
CA LEU A 78 -1.24 9.30 -1.09
C LEU A 78 -1.16 8.85 -2.54
N VAL A 79 -0.64 7.64 -2.77
CA VAL A 79 -0.48 7.03 -4.09
C VAL A 79 -0.60 5.51 -3.94
N GLN A 80 -1.08 4.87 -5.00
CA GLN A 80 -1.09 3.42 -5.15
C GLN A 80 -0.04 3.04 -6.20
N GLU A 81 0.95 2.26 -5.81
CA GLU A 81 1.93 1.75 -6.75
C GLU A 81 1.25 0.81 -7.77
N SER A 82 1.74 0.84 -9.02
CA SER A 82 1.36 -0.11 -10.05
C SER A 82 2.46 -0.23 -11.10
N VAL A 83 2.65 -1.43 -11.66
CA VAL A 83 3.67 -1.67 -12.68
C VAL A 83 3.02 -1.91 -14.04
N ARG A 84 3.20 -0.96 -14.97
CA ARG A 84 2.62 -1.04 -16.33
C ARG A 84 2.98 -2.30 -17.09
N ALA A 85 4.18 -2.83 -16.87
CA ALA A 85 4.61 -4.06 -17.51
C ALA A 85 3.81 -5.26 -17.00
N PHE A 86 3.30 -5.23 -15.76
CA PHE A 86 2.59 -6.35 -15.17
C PHE A 86 1.11 -6.32 -15.56
N TYR A 87 0.39 -5.24 -15.25
CA TYR A 87 -1.07 -5.16 -15.51
C TYR A 87 -1.43 -5.09 -17.01
N ARG A 88 -0.47 -4.81 -17.90
CA ARG A 88 -0.66 -4.87 -19.37
C ARG A 88 -0.28 -6.22 -19.98
N THR A 89 0.40 -7.09 -19.24
CA THR A 89 0.86 -8.39 -19.74
C THR A 89 0.31 -9.53 -18.87
N TRP A 90 1.20 -10.22 -18.14
CA TRP A 90 0.98 -11.52 -17.51
C TRP A 90 -0.06 -11.53 -16.40
N TYR A 91 -0.42 -10.38 -15.82
CA TYR A 91 -1.53 -10.31 -14.85
C TYR A 91 -2.86 -10.78 -15.46
N ARG A 92 -3.08 -10.53 -16.75
CA ARG A 92 -4.35 -10.83 -17.46
C ARG A 92 -4.59 -12.31 -17.65
N ASP A 93 -3.53 -13.12 -17.59
CA ASP A 93 -3.62 -14.57 -17.77
C ASP A 93 -3.95 -15.29 -16.46
N LEU A 94 -3.90 -14.59 -15.32
CA LEU A 94 -4.01 -15.19 -13.98
C LEU A 94 -5.33 -14.91 -13.28
N VAL A 95 -6.01 -13.81 -13.62
CA VAL A 95 -7.23 -13.34 -12.92
C VAL A 95 -8.29 -12.87 -13.92
N THR A 96 -9.54 -12.90 -13.49
CA THR A 96 -10.70 -12.55 -14.33
C THR A 96 -10.89 -11.05 -14.52
N ALA A 97 -10.32 -10.22 -13.65
CA ALA A 97 -10.39 -8.76 -13.69
C ALA A 97 -9.14 -8.15 -13.06
N LEU A 98 -8.83 -6.91 -13.45
CA LEU A 98 -7.70 -6.13 -12.92
C LEU A 98 -8.15 -4.71 -12.57
N SER A 99 -7.46 -4.10 -11.61
CA SER A 99 -7.56 -2.66 -11.34
C SER A 99 -7.29 -1.86 -12.61
N VAL A 100 -8.10 -0.83 -12.85
CA VAL A 100 -8.07 -0.05 -14.10
C VAL A 100 -7.22 1.19 -13.91
N VAL A 101 -6.14 1.30 -14.69
CA VAL A 101 -5.31 2.52 -14.72
C VAL A 101 -5.70 3.38 -15.91
N ARG A 102 -6.18 4.59 -15.65
CA ARG A 102 -6.59 5.58 -16.66
C ARG A 102 -6.24 6.99 -16.21
N ASP A 103 -5.66 7.79 -17.11
CA ASP A 103 -5.33 9.21 -16.87
C ASP A 103 -4.47 9.43 -15.60
N GLY A 104 -3.58 8.47 -15.31
CA GLY A 104 -2.71 8.50 -14.11
C GLY A 104 -3.37 8.06 -12.81
N MET A 105 -4.66 7.68 -12.85
CA MET A 105 -5.43 7.23 -11.69
C MET A 105 -5.70 5.72 -11.78
N ILE A 106 -5.81 5.07 -10.63
CA ILE A 106 -6.16 3.64 -10.52
C ILE A 106 -7.43 3.48 -9.69
N THR A 107 -8.29 2.55 -10.12
CA THR A 107 -9.53 2.15 -9.42
C THR A 107 -9.74 0.64 -9.48
#